data_AF-A0A7S4QVD7-F1
#
_entry.id   AF-A0A7S4QVD7-F1
#
_cell.length_a   1.000
_cell.length_b   1.000
_cell.length_c   1.000
_cell.angle_alpha   90.00
_cell.angle_beta   90.00
_cell.angle_gamma   90.00
#
_symmetry.space_group_name_H-M   'P 1'
#
loop_
_entity.id
_entity.type
_entity.pdbx_description
1 polymer ?
#
loop_
_entity_poly.entity_id
_entity_poly.type
_entity_poly.pdbx_seq_one_letter_code
_entity_poly.pdbx_strand_id
1 'polypeptide(L)'
;MSDNGTTFAAKLTQIVAESKGKQRNRNLLGERWTTHEAKLLDVAVELFKLRCTRAAEQQQCEATVSFEVLTREVPGFPTRVVKDSTYLVDSWGDAAAEWWFYATRGTAVPWVADSPVLFAEVLEGMIGKFVDKAQSLGFRACFREAGTWKVTAAWGLPDEKPAKRSRKD
;
A
#
# COMPACT_ATOMS: atom_id res chain seq x y z
N MET A 1 46.03 36.53 -12.01
CA MET A 1 44.80 35.71 -12.11
C MET A 1 44.75 34.87 -10.86
N SER A 2 44.09 35.37 -9.81
CA SER A 2 44.00 34.69 -8.53
C SER A 2 42.87 33.68 -8.61
N ASP A 3 43.23 32.40 -8.51
CA ASP A 3 42.30 31.30 -8.35
C ASP A 3 41.55 31.50 -7.03
N ASN A 4 40.32 32.05 -7.08
CA ASN A 4 39.41 32.12 -5.95
C ASN A 4 38.86 30.71 -5.70
N GLY A 5 39.75 29.83 -5.26
CA GLY A 5 39.46 28.45 -4.93
C GLY A 5 38.52 28.39 -3.74
N THR A 6 37.29 27.97 -3.98
CA THR A 6 36.35 27.59 -2.92
C THR A 6 37.05 26.64 -1.94
N THR A 7 37.08 27.03 -0.66
CA THR A 7 37.77 26.27 0.38
C THR A 7 37.17 24.86 0.49
N PHE A 8 37.96 23.89 0.96
CA PHE A 8 37.47 22.53 1.21
C PHE A 8 36.22 22.51 2.12
N ALA A 9 36.19 23.39 3.14
CA ALA A 9 35.03 23.58 3.99
C ALA A 9 33.80 24.10 3.22
N ALA A 10 33.97 25.02 2.27
CA ALA A 10 32.89 25.49 1.40
C ALA A 10 32.37 24.37 0.48
N LYS A 11 33.28 23.56 -0.09
CA LYS A 11 32.92 22.39 -0.91
C LYS A 11 32.16 21.34 -0.08
N LEU A 12 32.61 21.02 1.13
CA LEU A 12 31.91 20.11 2.05
C LEU A 12 30.52 20.63 2.43
N THR A 13 30.42 21.92 2.75
CA THR A 13 29.13 22.55 3.09
C THR A 13 28.16 22.46 1.92
N GLN A 14 28.64 22.70 0.69
CA GLN A 14 27.85 22.54 -0.52
C GLN A 14 27.38 21.08 -0.72
N ILE A 15 28.28 20.10 -0.59
CA ILE A 15 27.94 18.67 -0.71
C ILE A 15 26.87 18.27 0.31
N VAL A 16 27.00 18.71 1.57
CA VAL A 16 26.02 18.40 2.62
C VAL A 16 24.67 19.07 2.31
N ALA A 17 24.67 20.31 1.85
CA ALA A 17 23.45 21.01 1.47
C ALA A 17 22.73 20.32 0.30
N GLU A 18 23.47 19.96 -0.75
CA GLU A 18 22.94 19.21 -1.89
C GLU A 18 22.39 17.83 -1.48
N SER A 19 23.11 17.12 -0.61
CA SER A 19 22.68 15.81 -0.08
C SER A 19 21.37 15.93 0.72
N LYS A 20 21.28 16.92 1.62
CA LYS A 20 20.04 17.20 2.38
C LYS A 20 18.89 17.59 1.45
N GLY A 21 19.14 18.38 0.42
CA GLY A 21 18.14 18.76 -0.58
C GLY A 21 17.59 17.54 -1.32
N LYS A 22 18.47 16.64 -1.78
CA LYS A 22 18.08 15.36 -2.43
C LYS A 22 17.25 14.50 -1.49
N GLN A 23 17.70 14.31 -0.24
CA GLN A 23 16.99 13.52 0.76
C GLN A 23 15.58 14.06 1.02
N ARG A 24 15.44 15.39 1.18
CA ARG A 24 14.14 16.04 1.35
C ARG A 24 13.23 15.81 0.15
N ASN A 25 13.75 15.95 -1.07
CA ASN A 25 12.96 15.70 -2.28
C ASN A 25 12.45 14.25 -2.34
N ARG A 26 13.30 13.28 -2.03
CA ARG A 26 12.93 11.86 -2.00
C ARG A 26 11.85 11.58 -0.96
N ASN A 27 11.93 12.21 0.22
CA ASN A 27 10.89 12.08 1.25
C ASN A 27 9.54 12.61 0.74
N LEU A 28 9.53 13.77 0.08
CA LEU A 28 8.31 14.34 -0.52
C LEU A 28 7.70 13.41 -1.57
N LEU A 29 8.52 12.74 -2.38
CA LEU A 29 8.04 11.76 -3.36
C LEU A 29 7.42 10.53 -2.67
N GLY A 30 8.03 10.03 -1.59
CA GLY A 30 7.45 8.97 -0.79
C GLY A 30 6.10 9.36 -0.17
N GLU A 31 5.98 10.58 0.36
CA GLU A 31 4.72 11.10 0.92
C GLU A 31 3.60 11.19 -0.12
N ARG A 32 3.94 11.50 -1.39
CA ARG A 32 2.96 11.48 -2.49
C ARG A 32 2.39 10.09 -2.71
N TRP A 33 3.23 9.03 -2.65
CA TRP A 33 2.72 7.67 -2.72
C TRP A 33 1.81 7.36 -1.53
N THR A 34 2.22 7.65 -0.30
CA THR A 34 1.39 7.39 0.88
C THR A 34 0.01 8.06 0.78
N THR A 35 -0.02 9.30 0.27
CA THR A 35 -1.28 10.03 0.06
C THR A 35 -2.12 9.41 -1.06
N HIS A 36 -1.49 8.99 -2.16
CA HIS A 36 -2.17 8.35 -3.28
C HIS A 36 -2.70 6.95 -2.90
N GLU A 37 -1.87 6.15 -2.25
CA GLU A 37 -2.19 4.84 -1.71
C GLU A 37 -3.38 4.89 -0.75
N ALA A 38 -3.43 5.88 0.14
CA ALA A 38 -4.57 6.07 1.03
C ALA A 38 -5.90 6.22 0.26
N LYS A 39 -5.91 7.01 -0.83
CA LYS A 39 -7.10 7.19 -1.68
C LYS A 39 -7.50 5.89 -2.39
N LEU A 40 -6.53 5.15 -2.93
CA LEU A 40 -6.79 3.84 -3.55
C LEU A 40 -7.41 2.87 -2.53
N LEU A 41 -6.89 2.87 -1.31
CA LEU A 41 -7.39 2.03 -0.22
C LEU A 41 -8.78 2.44 0.24
N ASP A 42 -9.11 3.73 0.27
CA ASP A 42 -10.46 4.21 0.62
C ASP A 42 -11.50 3.70 -0.39
N VAL A 43 -11.21 3.81 -1.69
CA VAL A 43 -12.08 3.25 -2.75
C VAL A 43 -12.17 1.72 -2.62
N ALA A 44 -11.04 1.06 -2.34
CA ALA A 44 -11.02 -0.38 -2.15
C ALA A 44 -11.90 -0.84 -0.98
N VAL A 45 -11.88 -0.10 0.13
CA VAL A 45 -12.70 -0.37 1.31
C VAL A 45 -14.19 -0.19 1.01
N GLU A 46 -14.59 0.82 0.23
CA GLU A 46 -16.00 0.97 -0.16
C GLU A 46 -16.48 -0.17 -1.07
N LEU A 47 -15.65 -0.64 -2.00
CA LEU A 47 -15.97 -1.83 -2.81
C LEU A 47 -16.07 -3.10 -1.95
N PHE A 48 -15.19 -3.25 -0.96
CA PHE A 48 -15.22 -4.37 -0.02
C PHE A 48 -16.49 -4.35 0.82
N LYS A 49 -16.84 -3.19 1.38
CA LYS A 49 -18.08 -2.95 2.12
C LYS A 49 -19.30 -3.30 1.28
N LEU A 50 -19.36 -2.87 0.01
CA LEU A 50 -20.44 -3.24 -0.90
C LEU A 50 -20.59 -4.76 -1.06
N ARG A 51 -19.47 -5.49 -1.18
CA ARG A 51 -19.49 -6.97 -1.26
C ARG A 51 -19.97 -7.59 0.05
N CYS A 52 -19.54 -7.09 1.20
CA CYS A 52 -20.03 -7.54 2.51
C CYS A 52 -21.52 -7.25 2.71
N THR A 53 -22.02 -6.09 2.30
CA THR A 53 -23.44 -5.74 2.37
C THR A 53 -24.28 -6.70 1.52
N ARG A 54 -23.86 -7.00 0.29
CA ARG A 54 -24.56 -7.98 -0.56
C ARG A 54 -24.59 -9.38 0.04
N ALA A 55 -23.49 -9.81 0.67
CA ALA A 55 -23.43 -11.09 1.38
C ALA A 55 -24.40 -11.11 2.58
N ALA A 56 -24.46 -10.01 3.34
CA ALA A 56 -25.39 -9.87 4.46
C ALA A 56 -26.86 -9.89 4.00
N GLU A 57 -27.19 -9.26 2.88
CA GLU A 57 -28.52 -9.31 2.25
C GLU A 57 -28.91 -10.75 1.85
N GLN A 58 -27.92 -11.58 1.53
CA GLN A 58 -28.08 -13.01 1.25
C GLN A 58 -28.03 -13.89 2.52
N GLN A 59 -28.23 -13.29 3.70
CA GLN A 59 -28.25 -13.96 5.00
C GLN A 59 -26.91 -14.64 5.37
N GLN A 60 -25.79 -14.20 4.77
CA GLN A 60 -24.47 -14.63 5.18
C GLN A 60 -24.00 -13.85 6.42
N CYS A 61 -23.11 -14.46 7.20
CA CYS A 61 -22.51 -13.85 8.40
C CYS A 61 -21.04 -13.44 8.20
N GLU A 62 -20.49 -13.78 7.05
CA GLU A 62 -19.15 -13.46 6.62
C GLU A 62 -19.08 -13.33 5.09
N ALA A 63 -18.05 -12.66 4.62
CA ALA A 63 -17.69 -12.62 3.21
C ALA A 63 -16.18 -12.70 3.06
N THR A 64 -15.73 -13.46 2.07
CA THR A 64 -14.33 -13.55 1.67
C THR A 64 -14.14 -12.95 0.28
N VAL A 65 -13.22 -12.01 0.15
CA VAL A 65 -13.00 -11.25 -1.07
C VAL A 65 -11.50 -11.22 -1.38
N SER A 66 -11.13 -11.49 -2.63
CA SER A 66 -9.75 -11.30 -3.08
C SER A 66 -9.44 -9.80 -3.24
N PHE A 67 -8.47 -9.30 -2.48
CA PHE A 67 -7.95 -7.94 -2.60
C PHE A 67 -7.40 -7.68 -3.99
N GLU A 68 -6.65 -8.63 -4.57
CA GLU A 68 -6.14 -8.52 -5.94
C GLU A 68 -7.25 -8.39 -6.99
N VAL A 69 -8.39 -9.05 -6.80
CA VAL A 69 -9.53 -8.90 -7.72
C VAL A 69 -10.20 -7.55 -7.50
N LEU A 70 -10.29 -7.11 -6.26
CA LEU A 70 -10.86 -5.83 -5.88
C LEU A 70 -10.09 -4.66 -6.52
N THR A 71 -8.76 -4.71 -6.53
CA THR A 71 -7.94 -3.62 -7.07
C THR A 71 -8.12 -3.40 -8.57
N ARG A 72 -8.60 -4.40 -9.32
CA ARG A 72 -8.94 -4.25 -10.75
C ARG A 72 -10.15 -3.34 -10.99
N GLU A 73 -10.99 -3.15 -9.98
CA GLU A 73 -12.17 -2.28 -10.02
C GLU A 73 -11.88 -0.89 -9.44
N VAL A 74 -10.69 -0.66 -8.88
CA VAL A 74 -10.30 0.63 -8.30
C VAL A 74 -9.72 1.51 -9.42
N PRO A 75 -10.33 2.66 -9.75
CA PRO A 75 -9.80 3.57 -10.76
C PRO A 75 -8.43 4.11 -10.36
N GLY A 76 -7.51 4.18 -11.32
CA GLY A 76 -6.14 4.67 -11.09
C GLY A 76 -5.25 3.73 -10.30
N PHE A 77 -5.71 2.52 -9.96
CA PHE A 77 -4.87 1.51 -9.33
C PHE A 77 -3.79 1.01 -10.31
N PRO A 78 -2.57 0.71 -9.84
CA PRO A 78 -1.54 0.13 -10.69
C PRO A 78 -2.01 -1.11 -11.46
N THR A 79 -1.66 -1.19 -12.74
CA THR A 79 -1.97 -2.36 -13.58
C THR A 79 -0.77 -3.28 -13.69
N ARG A 80 -0.97 -4.46 -14.26
CA ARG A 80 0.10 -5.43 -14.48
C ARG A 80 0.13 -5.95 -15.91
N VAL A 81 1.31 -6.39 -16.30
CA VAL A 81 1.56 -7.15 -17.52
C VAL A 81 2.26 -8.45 -17.16
N VAL A 82 2.03 -9.50 -17.94
CA VAL A 82 2.78 -10.75 -17.83
C VAL A 82 3.96 -10.69 -18.79
N LYS A 83 5.18 -10.73 -18.25
CA LYS A 83 6.42 -10.80 -19.02
C LYS A 83 7.25 -11.96 -18.49
N ASP A 84 7.64 -12.88 -19.37
CA ASP A 84 8.44 -14.07 -19.00
C ASP A 84 7.84 -14.85 -17.82
N SER A 85 6.52 -15.07 -17.84
CA SER A 85 5.74 -15.71 -16.76
C SER A 85 5.74 -14.98 -15.40
N THR A 86 6.21 -13.73 -15.37
CA THR A 86 6.25 -12.88 -14.17
C THR A 86 5.24 -11.74 -14.29
N TYR A 87 4.49 -11.48 -13.22
CA TYR A 87 3.55 -10.36 -13.14
C TYR A 87 4.29 -9.09 -12.71
N LEU A 88 4.53 -8.19 -13.65
CA LEU A 88 5.20 -6.91 -13.43
C LEU A 88 4.18 -5.78 -13.43
N VAL A 89 4.47 -4.70 -12.71
CA VAL A 89 3.70 -3.46 -12.82
C VAL A 89 3.87 -2.90 -14.24
N ASP A 90 2.76 -2.58 -14.88
CA ASP A 90 2.69 -2.04 -16.24
C ASP A 90 2.44 -0.53 -16.22
N SER A 91 1.39 -0.11 -15.51
CA SER A 91 1.07 1.29 -15.26
C SER A 91 0.95 1.55 -13.76
N TRP A 92 1.31 2.77 -13.35
CA TRP A 92 1.14 3.27 -11.99
C TRP A 92 -0.12 4.13 -11.83
N GLY A 93 -0.98 4.19 -12.85
CA GLY A 93 -2.15 5.05 -12.86
C GLY A 93 -1.74 6.53 -12.79
N ASP A 94 -2.24 7.24 -11.78
CA ASP A 94 -1.91 8.66 -11.55
C ASP A 94 -0.62 8.86 -10.72
N ALA A 95 0.05 7.78 -10.33
CA ALA A 95 1.28 7.81 -9.56
C ALA A 95 2.52 7.54 -10.43
N ALA A 96 3.69 7.64 -9.81
CA ALA A 96 4.97 7.27 -10.42
C ALA A 96 5.66 6.17 -9.63
N ALA A 97 6.40 5.30 -10.32
CA ALA A 97 7.20 4.22 -9.73
C ALA A 97 8.15 4.74 -8.64
N GLU A 98 8.74 5.90 -8.87
CA GLU A 98 9.66 6.56 -7.94
C GLU A 98 8.98 6.92 -6.60
N TRP A 99 7.70 7.30 -6.62
CA TRP A 99 6.97 7.61 -5.40
C TRP A 99 6.81 6.35 -4.54
N TRP A 100 6.36 5.25 -5.16
CA TRP A 100 6.23 3.95 -4.49
C TRP A 100 7.57 3.46 -3.96
N PHE A 101 8.64 3.58 -4.77
CA PHE A 101 9.98 3.15 -4.39
C PHE A 101 10.43 3.85 -3.11
N TYR A 102 10.32 5.18 -3.05
CA TYR A 102 10.75 5.93 -1.87
C TYR A 102 9.87 5.70 -0.63
N ALA A 103 8.58 5.45 -0.82
CA ALA A 103 7.69 5.09 0.27
C ALA A 103 7.97 3.68 0.84
N THR A 104 8.41 2.74 0.00
CA THR A 104 8.52 1.32 0.37
C THR A 104 9.95 0.90 0.70
N ARG A 105 10.94 1.38 -0.07
CA ARG A 105 12.37 1.03 0.07
C ARG A 105 13.16 2.09 0.85
N GLY A 106 12.52 3.22 1.18
CA GLY A 106 13.15 4.35 1.86
C GLY A 106 14.00 5.21 0.94
N THR A 107 14.57 6.27 1.49
CA THR A 107 15.15 7.38 0.71
C THR A 107 16.68 7.41 0.67
N ALA A 108 17.32 6.47 1.37
CA ALA A 108 18.77 6.36 1.44
C ALA A 108 19.42 6.05 0.08
N VAL A 109 18.76 5.22 -0.74
CA VAL A 109 19.26 4.78 -2.06
C VAL A 109 18.53 5.53 -3.17
N PRO A 110 19.21 6.02 -4.23
CA PRO A 110 18.55 6.60 -5.39
C PRO A 110 17.67 5.58 -6.13
N TRP A 111 16.54 6.03 -6.67
CA TRP A 111 15.75 5.23 -7.58
C TRP A 111 16.47 5.08 -8.93
N VAL A 112 16.31 3.91 -9.55
CA VAL A 112 16.82 3.62 -10.89
C VAL A 112 15.61 3.43 -11.81
N ALA A 113 15.59 4.20 -12.89
CA ALA A 113 14.55 4.12 -13.90
C ALA A 113 14.46 2.72 -14.50
N ASP A 114 13.24 2.33 -14.87
CA ASP A 114 12.93 1.07 -15.56
C ASP A 114 13.28 -0.21 -14.78
N SER A 115 13.61 -0.10 -13.49
CA SER A 115 13.72 -1.28 -12.63
C SER A 115 12.35 -1.96 -12.55
N PRO A 116 12.24 -3.24 -12.97
CA PRO A 116 10.97 -3.94 -12.94
C PRO A 116 10.51 -4.10 -11.49
N VAL A 117 9.22 -3.86 -11.25
CA VAL A 117 8.58 -4.05 -9.94
C VAL A 117 7.57 -5.19 -10.07
N LEU A 118 7.65 -6.15 -9.16
CA LEU A 118 6.67 -7.23 -9.10
C LEU A 118 5.33 -6.65 -8.64
N PHE A 119 4.24 -6.96 -9.35
CA PHE A 119 2.92 -6.51 -8.95
C PHE A 119 2.53 -7.03 -7.55
N ALA A 120 3.00 -8.23 -7.21
CA ALA A 120 2.82 -8.81 -5.88
C ALA A 120 3.45 -7.96 -4.76
N GLU A 121 4.60 -7.31 -4.99
CA GLU A 121 5.23 -6.44 -3.98
C GLU A 121 4.36 -5.22 -3.67
N VAL A 122 3.72 -4.66 -4.69
CA VAL A 122 2.78 -3.53 -4.51
C VAL A 122 1.58 -3.98 -3.68
N LEU A 123 0.96 -5.11 -4.03
CA LEU A 123 -0.18 -5.65 -3.28
C LEU A 123 0.18 -5.98 -1.84
N GLU A 124 1.35 -6.59 -1.61
CA GLU A 124 1.83 -6.97 -0.28
C GLU A 124 2.03 -5.75 0.62
N GLY A 125 2.56 -4.64 0.07
CA GLY A 125 2.71 -3.38 0.79
C GLY A 125 1.39 -2.70 1.17
N MET A 126 0.29 -3.03 0.47
CA MET A 126 -1.02 -2.39 0.64
C MET A 126 -2.01 -3.22 1.44
N ILE A 127 -1.97 -4.57 1.35
CA ILE A 127 -3.03 -5.42 1.90
C ILE A 127 -3.14 -5.35 3.44
N GLY A 128 -2.03 -5.15 4.15
CA GLY A 128 -2.07 -4.93 5.61
C GLY A 128 -2.86 -3.67 5.96
N LYS A 129 -2.54 -2.56 5.30
CA LYS A 129 -3.23 -1.27 5.48
C LYS A 129 -4.71 -1.33 5.09
N PHE A 130 -5.01 -2.12 4.05
CA PHE A 130 -6.40 -2.41 3.66
C PHE A 130 -7.15 -3.13 4.77
N VAL A 131 -6.58 -4.19 5.34
CA VAL A 131 -7.19 -4.96 6.46
C VAL A 131 -7.40 -4.06 7.67
N ASP A 132 -6.41 -3.24 8.03
CA ASP A 132 -6.52 -2.30 9.15
C ASP A 132 -7.68 -1.31 8.95
N LYS A 133 -7.81 -0.74 7.75
CA LYS A 133 -8.93 0.13 7.40
C LYS A 133 -10.27 -0.61 7.40
N ALA A 134 -10.34 -1.80 6.82
CA ALA A 134 -11.56 -2.60 6.77
C ALA A 134 -12.03 -3.00 8.19
N GLN A 135 -11.12 -3.33 9.10
CA GLN A 135 -11.41 -3.65 10.48
C GLN A 135 -12.07 -2.48 11.25
N SER A 136 -11.81 -1.23 10.84
CA SER A 136 -12.45 -0.03 11.41
C SER A 136 -13.94 0.10 11.11
N LEU A 137 -14.47 -0.70 10.17
CA LEU A 137 -15.90 -0.72 9.81
C LEU A 137 -16.80 -1.41 10.86
N GLY A 138 -16.22 -1.97 11.93
CA GLY A 138 -16.98 -2.59 13.02
C GLY A 138 -17.26 -4.08 12.83
N PHE A 139 -16.56 -4.76 11.91
CA PHE A 139 -16.62 -6.21 11.82
C PHE A 139 -16.15 -6.86 13.13
N ARG A 140 -16.78 -7.98 13.50
CA ARG A 140 -16.34 -8.81 14.64
C ARG A 140 -14.95 -9.37 14.41
N ALA A 141 -14.65 -9.74 13.16
CA ALA A 141 -13.32 -10.15 12.73
C ALA A 141 -13.10 -9.70 11.29
N CYS A 142 -11.90 -9.22 10.99
CA CYS A 142 -11.43 -8.94 9.63
C CYS A 142 -9.96 -9.35 9.53
N PHE A 143 -9.64 -10.29 8.64
CA PHE A 143 -8.28 -10.82 8.51
C PHE A 143 -7.96 -11.25 7.09
N ARG A 144 -6.66 -11.31 6.79
CA ARG A 144 -6.12 -11.88 5.55
C ARG A 144 -5.83 -13.37 5.75
N GLU A 145 -6.20 -14.20 4.78
CA GLU A 145 -5.74 -15.59 4.71
C GLU A 145 -4.26 -15.63 4.27
N ALA A 146 -3.40 -16.17 5.14
CA ALA A 146 -1.96 -16.21 4.92
C ALA A 146 -1.58 -16.88 3.58
N GLY A 147 -0.62 -16.31 2.86
CA GLY A 147 -0.18 -16.81 1.55
C GLY A 147 -1.16 -16.55 0.40
N THR A 148 -2.25 -15.82 0.65
CA THR A 148 -3.24 -15.48 -0.38
C THR A 148 -3.50 -13.97 -0.44
N TRP A 149 -4.31 -13.56 -1.42
CA TRP A 149 -4.88 -12.21 -1.50
C TRP A 149 -6.28 -12.11 -0.89
N LYS A 150 -6.78 -13.16 -0.25
CA LYS A 150 -8.13 -13.18 0.29
C LYS A 150 -8.19 -12.47 1.64
N VAL A 151 -9.22 -11.65 1.80
CA VAL A 151 -9.58 -10.98 3.04
C VAL A 151 -10.99 -11.39 3.40
N THR A 152 -11.15 -11.86 4.63
CA THR A 152 -12.41 -12.32 5.20
C THR A 152 -12.87 -11.34 6.26
N ALA A 153 -14.12 -10.91 6.17
CA ALA A 153 -14.79 -10.14 7.21
C ALA A 153 -16.01 -10.91 7.72
N ALA A 154 -16.18 -10.94 9.04
CA ALA A 154 -17.29 -11.57 9.73
C ALA A 154 -18.00 -10.55 10.64
N TRP A 155 -19.32 -10.51 10.59
CA TRP A 155 -20.18 -9.64 11.41
C TRP A 155 -21.03 -10.39 12.43
N GLY A 156 -21.08 -11.73 12.34
CA GLY A 156 -21.77 -12.59 13.30
C GLY A 156 -23.29 -12.64 13.12
N LEU A 157 -23.91 -13.67 13.72
CA LEU A 157 -25.37 -13.78 13.83
C LEU A 157 -25.89 -12.78 14.88
N PRO A 158 -27.12 -12.23 14.73
CA PRO A 158 -27.71 -11.31 15.69
C PRO A 158 -27.77 -11.81 17.15
N ASP A 159 -27.67 -13.12 17.40
CA ASP A 159 -27.87 -13.74 18.72
C ASP A 159 -26.62 -14.32 19.40
N GLU A 160 -25.42 -14.20 18.81
CA GLU A 160 -24.21 -14.68 19.49
C GLU A 160 -23.71 -13.67 20.53
N LYS A 161 -24.08 -13.91 21.80
CA LYS A 161 -23.44 -13.25 22.96
C LYS A 161 -21.92 -13.38 22.85
N PRO A 162 -21.14 -12.32 23.10
CA PRO A 162 -19.69 -12.37 22.97
C PRO A 162 -19.13 -13.44 23.93
N ALA A 163 -18.54 -14.48 23.35
CA ALA A 163 -17.94 -15.59 24.09
C ALA A 163 -16.84 -15.04 25.02
N LYS A 164 -17.05 -15.17 26.33
CA LYS A 164 -16.06 -14.84 27.35
C LYS A 164 -14.80 -15.66 27.06
N ARG A 165 -13.70 -14.99 26.71
CA ARG A 165 -12.37 -15.60 26.63
C ARG A 165 -12.02 -16.17 28.01
N SER A 166 -12.05 -17.49 28.14
CA SER A 166 -11.48 -18.21 29.27
C SER A 166 -9.97 -17.94 29.26
N ARG A 167 -9.51 -17.20 30.28
CA ARG A 167 -8.09 -17.25 30.67
C ARG A 167 -7.83 -18.67 31.14
N LYS A 168 -6.84 -19.32 30.54
CA LYS A 168 -6.28 -20.57 31.03
C LYS A 168 -5.09 -20.18 31.90
N ASP A 169 -5.19 -20.54 33.18
CA ASP A 169 -4.11 -20.46 34.17
C ASP A 169 -2.89 -21.30 33.76
#